data_AF-A0A921MU92-F1
#
_entry.id   AF-A0A921MU92-F1
#
_cell.length_a   1.000
_cell.length_b   1.000
_cell.length_c   1.000
_cell.angle_alpha   90.00
_cell.angle_beta   90.00
_cell.angle_gamma   90.00
#
_symmetry.space_group_name_H-M   'P 1'
#
loop_
_entity.id
_entity.type
_entity.pdbx_description
1 polymer ?
#
loop_
_entity_poly.entity_id
_entity_poly.type
_entity_poly.pdbx_seq_one_letter_code
_entity_poly.pdbx_strand_id
1 'polypeptide(L)'
;MPSPLSAPPLTFAPAKEPSPSAPEAAPARLHELWWRIAAGASVLLCMYLHWQVGRSAEAPRTPWDEVHPLQTARFLSGQVDVLPLSGSGYYPGWSILLAPVWWFTDDAELVYQVAVDYSDVLALLTIIPLALLARRMGLTTAQAVTVSALTMSFPGRVVLADYALSEQPLLFVLAWAVLAMHALWSRPTWWRTVLFVLAVAATYLMHSRELALVATAAVWLLMMAVRNWRVAAVGLPLLGALALAVRSFSTWLLNATLAGSAGGKEELLGRVFENGSPSLLLRMLLTQSWAQAVGTAGLASLGAVVLIVWAVHELRRWQIGPGVFLFGTCLSALLLSAVWWTRPDFLFPPGEYRRLDVWIYTRYLDHIAVLLVLVALVVLVRRVGRGIILTSLALFGVVAAAVVLWVAQDVPLWGALDGPGNSSAVLSWTTMFPEEEFPLPQHPTFTNENRFWVWASLFGAGMLVLALLLRRHPRVLTTLLLITAFVLSIEADPSQKRDAPRRMERAIERAEAATGVEEIDIDMDYSCRGPALTRYQVMNWLGFWMSPRDIDLADPPRGIDFDSEFVVSCGDWPAAPENGARQVADSGFYSYALWVLPGDLQDELDEAGLLVE
;
A
#
# COMPACT_ATOMS: atom_id res chain seq x y z
N MET A 1 3.27 53.21 4.97
CA MET A 1 4.12 52.22 4.26
C MET A 1 3.29 50.97 4.01
N PRO A 2 2.99 50.60 2.75
CA PRO A 2 2.19 49.41 2.44
C PRO A 2 3.02 48.14 2.60
N SER A 3 2.43 47.10 3.19
CA SER A 3 3.06 45.80 3.45
C SER A 3 3.25 44.98 2.16
N PRO A 4 4.45 44.47 1.83
CA PRO A 4 4.77 43.84 0.55
C PRO A 4 4.41 42.33 0.46
N LEU A 5 3.48 41.80 1.27
CA LEU A 5 3.21 40.35 1.34
C LEU A 5 1.73 39.93 1.15
N SER A 6 0.88 40.78 0.59
CA SER A 6 -0.45 40.38 0.14
C SER A 6 -0.40 39.78 -1.27
N ALA A 7 0.03 38.51 -1.37
CA ALA A 7 -0.35 37.72 -2.53
C ALA A 7 -1.90 37.70 -2.60
N PRO A 8 -2.52 38.00 -3.75
CA PRO A 8 -3.97 37.99 -3.86
C PRO A 8 -4.47 36.58 -3.49
N PRO A 9 -5.64 36.48 -2.85
CA PRO A 9 -6.26 35.19 -2.59
C PRO A 9 -6.31 34.38 -3.90
N LEU A 10 -6.19 33.06 -3.80
CA LEU A 10 -6.58 32.14 -4.88
C LEU A 10 -8.11 32.22 -5.06
N THR A 11 -8.63 33.41 -5.34
CA THR A 11 -9.97 33.62 -5.86
C THR A 11 -9.97 33.07 -7.27
N PHE A 12 -10.68 31.97 -7.45
CA PHE A 12 -11.02 31.41 -8.75
C PHE A 12 -11.87 32.45 -9.50
N ALA A 13 -11.21 33.34 -10.25
CA ALA A 13 -11.90 34.31 -11.08
C ALA A 13 -12.70 33.54 -12.15
N PRO A 14 -14.00 33.83 -12.34
CA PRO A 14 -14.76 33.27 -13.44
C PRO A 14 -14.10 33.67 -14.76
N ALA A 15 -14.00 32.70 -15.68
CA ALA A 15 -13.40 32.92 -16.99
C ALA A 15 -14.14 34.06 -17.70
N LYS A 16 -13.40 35.11 -18.06
CA LYS A 16 -13.91 36.26 -18.82
C LYS A 16 -14.33 35.76 -20.21
N GLU A 17 -15.59 35.98 -20.60
CA GLU A 17 -16.09 35.57 -21.92
C GLU A 17 -15.24 36.21 -23.03
N PRO A 18 -14.72 35.41 -23.99
CA PRO A 18 -13.87 35.91 -25.04
C PRO A 18 -14.66 36.77 -26.04
N SER A 19 -14.11 37.94 -26.37
CA SER A 19 -14.64 38.83 -27.40
C SER A 19 -14.54 38.18 -28.80
N PRO A 20 -15.56 38.26 -29.68
CA PRO A 20 -15.68 37.38 -30.85
C PRO A 20 -14.82 37.71 -32.08
N SER A 21 -13.71 38.45 -31.99
CA SER A 21 -13.04 38.95 -33.21
C SER A 21 -11.51 39.00 -33.14
N ALA A 22 -10.85 37.84 -33.30
CA ALA A 22 -9.48 37.78 -33.83
C ALA A 22 -9.09 36.36 -34.33
N PRO A 23 -8.31 36.23 -35.42
CA PRO A 23 -7.85 34.96 -36.00
C PRO A 23 -6.74 34.22 -35.20
N GLU A 24 -6.70 34.32 -33.87
CA GLU A 24 -5.72 33.63 -32.99
C GLU A 24 -6.03 32.13 -32.74
N ALA A 25 -6.92 31.51 -33.51
CA ALA A 25 -7.43 30.16 -33.23
C ALA A 25 -6.39 29.02 -33.40
N ALA A 26 -5.36 29.18 -34.22
CA ALA A 26 -4.40 28.11 -34.53
C ALA A 26 -3.53 27.66 -33.31
N PRO A 27 -2.84 28.56 -32.57
CA PRO A 27 -2.02 28.15 -31.43
C PRO A 27 -2.84 27.56 -30.27
N ALA A 28 -4.07 28.02 -30.06
CA ALA A 28 -4.96 27.47 -29.04
C ALA A 28 -5.39 26.02 -29.36
N ARG A 29 -5.71 25.72 -30.62
CA ARG A 29 -6.06 24.36 -31.07
C ARG A 29 -4.91 23.37 -30.93
N LEU A 30 -3.69 23.77 -31.31
CA LEU A 30 -2.49 22.92 -31.15
C LEU A 30 -2.18 22.63 -29.67
N HIS A 31 -2.38 23.64 -28.81
CA HIS A 31 -2.22 23.47 -27.37
C HIS A 31 -3.23 22.47 -26.79
N GLU A 32 -4.51 22.57 -27.19
CA GLU A 32 -5.55 21.64 -26.77
C GLU A 32 -5.30 20.22 -27.29
N LEU A 33 -4.94 20.08 -28.57
CA LEU A 33 -4.60 18.80 -29.19
C LEU A 33 -3.47 18.10 -28.44
N TRP A 34 -2.42 18.84 -28.06
CA TRP A 34 -1.31 18.29 -27.29
C TRP A 34 -1.78 17.67 -25.96
N TRP A 35 -2.65 18.35 -25.21
CA TRP A 35 -3.17 17.82 -23.94
C TRP A 35 -4.07 16.61 -24.14
N ARG A 36 -4.83 16.53 -25.24
CA ARG A 36 -5.63 15.34 -25.58
C ARG A 36 -4.74 14.15 -25.88
N ILE A 37 -3.66 14.36 -26.65
CA ILE A 37 -2.65 13.32 -26.92
C ILE A 37 -1.96 12.91 -25.63
N ALA A 38 -1.53 13.86 -24.80
CA ALA A 38 -0.89 13.59 -23.52
C ALA A 38 -1.81 12.80 -22.57
N ALA A 39 -3.11 13.09 -22.55
CA ALA A 39 -4.10 12.34 -21.77
C ALA A 39 -4.15 10.87 -22.21
N GLY A 40 -4.32 10.60 -23.51
CA GLY A 40 -4.31 9.24 -24.03
C GLY A 40 -2.99 8.51 -23.77
N ALA A 41 -1.86 9.16 -24.06
CA ALA A 41 -0.53 8.59 -23.86
C ALA A 41 -0.24 8.28 -22.38
N SER A 42 -0.62 9.16 -21.45
CA SER A 42 -0.41 8.96 -20.01
C SER A 42 -1.25 7.82 -19.44
N VAL A 43 -2.50 7.63 -19.92
CA VAL A 43 -3.33 6.49 -19.53
C VAL A 43 -2.74 5.19 -20.08
N LEU A 44 -2.35 5.15 -21.36
CA LEU A 44 -1.71 3.99 -21.96
C LEU A 44 -0.39 3.63 -21.26
N LEU A 45 0.41 4.63 -20.89
CA LEU A 45 1.63 4.45 -20.11
C LEU A 45 1.32 3.84 -18.73
N CYS A 46 0.33 4.38 -18.02
CA CYS A 46 -0.08 3.87 -16.72
C CYS A 46 -0.58 2.42 -16.80
N MET A 47 -1.38 2.10 -17.83
CA MET A 47 -1.84 0.74 -18.12
C MET A 47 -0.67 -0.20 -18.40
N TYR A 48 0.26 0.22 -19.26
CA TYR A 48 1.45 -0.57 -19.59
C TYR A 48 2.29 -0.85 -18.34
N LEU A 49 2.50 0.15 -17.49
CA LEU A 49 3.30 0.01 -16.27
C LEU A 49 2.66 -0.97 -15.28
N HIS A 50 1.35 -0.89 -15.03
CA HIS A 50 0.66 -1.84 -14.14
C HIS A 50 0.69 -3.25 -14.73
N TRP A 51 0.37 -3.41 -16.02
CA TRP A 51 0.47 -4.71 -16.70
C TRP A 51 1.88 -5.30 -16.65
N GLN A 52 2.91 -4.48 -16.91
CA GLN A 52 4.30 -4.93 -16.93
C GLN A 52 4.76 -5.46 -15.58
N VAL A 53 4.38 -4.78 -14.49
CA VAL A 53 4.73 -5.20 -13.13
C VAL A 53 3.83 -6.32 -12.64
N GLY A 54 2.52 -6.26 -12.89
CA GLY A 54 1.55 -7.26 -12.46
C GLY A 54 1.73 -8.64 -13.12
N ARG A 55 2.38 -8.71 -14.29
CA ARG A 55 2.57 -9.99 -14.99
C ARG A 55 3.47 -10.99 -14.24
N SER A 56 4.25 -10.55 -13.25
CA SER A 56 5.07 -11.44 -12.41
C SER A 56 4.34 -11.98 -11.17
N ALA A 57 3.09 -11.54 -10.94
CA ALA A 57 2.30 -11.91 -9.79
C ALA A 57 1.72 -13.32 -9.94
N GLU A 58 2.58 -14.32 -9.80
CA GLU A 58 2.21 -15.74 -9.93
C GLU A 58 1.75 -16.34 -8.58
N ALA A 59 2.22 -15.79 -7.45
CA ALA A 59 1.88 -16.29 -6.12
C ALA A 59 1.99 -15.18 -5.04
N PRO A 60 1.21 -15.26 -3.93
CA PRO A 60 1.28 -14.30 -2.84
C PRO A 60 2.70 -14.09 -2.32
N ARG A 61 3.12 -12.83 -2.28
CA ARG A 61 4.44 -12.40 -1.86
C ARG A 61 4.53 -12.18 -0.36
N THR A 62 3.47 -11.70 0.24
CA THR A 62 3.37 -11.50 1.68
C THR A 62 2.23 -12.36 2.22
N PRO A 63 2.54 -13.58 2.72
CA PRO A 63 1.51 -14.50 3.24
C PRO A 63 0.64 -13.92 4.34
N TRP A 64 1.06 -12.84 5.01
CA TRP A 64 0.22 -12.15 5.98
C TRP A 64 -0.75 -11.16 5.35
N ASP A 65 -0.39 -10.48 4.27
CA ASP A 65 -1.13 -9.31 3.80
C ASP A 65 -1.99 -9.60 2.58
N GLU A 66 -1.57 -10.54 1.74
CA GLU A 66 -2.31 -10.97 0.55
C GLU A 66 -3.22 -12.16 0.84
N VAL A 67 -2.72 -13.15 1.59
CA VAL A 67 -3.51 -14.35 1.86
C VAL A 67 -4.66 -14.07 2.84
N HIS A 68 -4.47 -13.18 3.82
CA HIS A 68 -5.55 -12.82 4.73
C HIS A 68 -6.84 -12.42 4.02
N PRO A 69 -6.82 -11.41 3.12
CA PRO A 69 -8.04 -11.02 2.44
C PRO A 69 -8.58 -12.10 1.51
N LEU A 70 -7.73 -12.95 0.90
CA LEU A 70 -8.13 -14.05 0.02
C LEU A 70 -8.86 -15.16 0.79
N GLN A 71 -8.31 -15.60 1.92
CA GLN A 71 -8.91 -16.61 2.78
C GLN A 71 -10.15 -16.09 3.51
N THR A 72 -10.12 -14.85 3.95
CA THR A 72 -11.33 -14.19 4.49
C THR A 72 -12.43 -14.08 3.43
N ALA A 73 -12.06 -13.91 2.15
CA ALA A 73 -13.02 -13.91 1.05
C ALA A 73 -13.62 -15.31 0.81
N ARG A 74 -12.83 -16.38 0.96
CA ARG A 74 -13.27 -17.78 0.94
C ARG A 74 -14.27 -18.05 2.06
N PHE A 75 -13.98 -17.60 3.28
CA PHE A 75 -14.94 -17.66 4.39
C PHE A 75 -16.26 -16.92 4.08
N LEU A 76 -16.17 -15.70 3.54
CA LEU A 76 -17.34 -14.91 3.17
C LEU A 76 -18.12 -15.48 1.97
N SER A 77 -17.51 -16.33 1.15
CA SER A 77 -18.18 -16.98 0.02
C SER A 77 -19.06 -18.15 0.45
N GLY A 78 -18.89 -18.64 1.69
CA GLY A 78 -19.67 -19.70 2.31
C GLY A 78 -18.86 -20.93 2.76
N GLN A 79 -17.56 -20.97 2.44
CA GLN A 79 -16.66 -22.05 2.85
C GLN A 79 -16.14 -21.75 4.25
N VAL A 80 -16.82 -22.26 5.28
CA VAL A 80 -16.58 -21.87 6.68
C VAL A 80 -15.38 -22.59 7.32
N ASP A 81 -14.95 -23.71 6.75
CA ASP A 81 -13.86 -24.55 7.24
C ASP A 81 -12.49 -24.06 6.72
N VAL A 82 -12.24 -22.74 6.86
CA VAL A 82 -10.93 -22.18 6.51
C VAL A 82 -9.95 -22.37 7.64
N LEU A 83 -8.73 -22.79 7.29
CA LEU A 83 -7.61 -22.86 8.23
C LEU A 83 -7.45 -21.49 8.95
N PRO A 84 -7.45 -21.46 10.29
CA PRO A 84 -7.29 -20.22 11.03
C PRO A 84 -6.00 -19.49 10.65
N LEU A 85 -6.10 -18.20 10.37
CA LEU A 85 -5.02 -17.35 9.86
C LEU A 85 -4.15 -16.79 11.00
N SER A 86 -2.86 -16.60 10.74
CA SER A 86 -1.94 -15.90 11.63
C SER A 86 -1.72 -14.46 11.22
N GLY A 87 -1.49 -13.61 12.22
CA GLY A 87 -1.10 -12.22 12.05
C GLY A 87 -2.03 -11.28 12.79
N SER A 88 -2.02 -9.99 12.41
CA SER A 88 -2.84 -8.96 13.07
C SER A 88 -4.26 -8.82 12.49
N GLY A 89 -4.59 -9.59 11.46
CA GLY A 89 -5.84 -9.47 10.72
C GLY A 89 -5.94 -8.24 9.82
N TYR A 90 -6.76 -8.37 8.77
CA TYR A 90 -7.13 -7.32 7.84
C TYR A 90 -8.61 -6.99 7.92
N TYR A 91 -8.97 -5.75 7.61
CA TYR A 91 -10.38 -5.38 7.57
C TYR A 91 -11.02 -5.89 6.27
N PRO A 92 -12.32 -6.23 6.30
CA PRO A 92 -12.92 -7.12 5.31
C PRO A 92 -13.31 -6.47 3.98
N GLY A 93 -13.08 -5.16 3.81
CA GLY A 93 -13.51 -4.44 2.61
C GLY A 93 -12.95 -5.03 1.33
N TRP A 94 -11.69 -5.45 1.35
CA TRP A 94 -11.09 -6.12 0.18
C TRP A 94 -11.64 -7.53 0.00
N SER A 95 -11.78 -8.29 1.08
CA SER A 95 -12.36 -9.64 1.07
C SER A 95 -13.80 -9.68 0.54
N ILE A 96 -14.63 -8.69 0.87
CA ILE A 96 -16.00 -8.57 0.34
C ILE A 96 -15.97 -8.44 -1.19
N LEU A 97 -15.02 -7.69 -1.75
CA LEU A 97 -14.90 -7.55 -3.20
C LEU A 97 -14.40 -8.83 -3.86
N LEU A 98 -13.56 -9.61 -3.17
CA LEU A 98 -13.01 -10.86 -3.68
C LEU A 98 -13.92 -12.08 -3.48
N ALA A 99 -14.83 -12.06 -2.51
CA ALA A 99 -15.68 -13.21 -2.18
C ALA A 99 -16.44 -13.80 -3.38
N PRO A 100 -16.97 -12.99 -4.33
CA PRO A 100 -17.63 -13.54 -5.52
C PRO A 100 -16.72 -14.37 -6.43
N VAL A 101 -15.39 -14.20 -6.40
CA VAL A 101 -14.46 -14.99 -7.22
C VAL A 101 -14.53 -16.47 -6.83
N TRP A 102 -14.60 -16.75 -5.53
CA TRP A 102 -14.76 -18.10 -4.97
C TRP A 102 -16.12 -18.75 -5.28
N TRP A 103 -17.10 -18.03 -5.83
CA TRP A 103 -18.34 -18.65 -6.33
C TRP A 103 -18.18 -19.28 -7.71
N PHE A 104 -17.09 -18.98 -8.42
CA PHE A 104 -16.85 -19.43 -9.78
C PHE A 104 -15.67 -20.40 -9.91
N THR A 105 -14.80 -20.49 -8.92
CA THR A 105 -13.63 -21.37 -8.93
C THR A 105 -13.11 -21.63 -7.52
N ASP A 106 -12.54 -22.82 -7.30
CA ASP A 106 -11.80 -23.19 -6.09
C ASP A 106 -10.28 -23.24 -6.33
N ASP A 107 -9.83 -22.94 -7.56
CA ASP A 107 -8.41 -22.88 -7.95
C ASP A 107 -7.76 -21.64 -7.34
N ALA A 108 -6.91 -21.86 -6.33
CA ALA A 108 -6.19 -20.80 -5.62
C ALA A 108 -5.30 -19.94 -6.55
N GLU A 109 -4.67 -20.54 -7.57
CA GLU A 109 -3.84 -19.80 -8.53
C GLU A 109 -4.71 -18.81 -9.32
N LEU A 110 -5.86 -19.29 -9.84
CA LEU A 110 -6.79 -18.46 -10.59
C LEU A 110 -7.41 -17.37 -9.70
N VAL A 111 -7.78 -17.67 -8.45
CA VAL A 111 -8.29 -16.67 -7.50
C VAL A 111 -7.25 -15.58 -7.27
N TYR A 112 -5.98 -15.95 -7.07
CA TYR A 112 -4.90 -14.97 -6.87
C TYR A 112 -4.72 -14.07 -8.10
N GLN A 113 -4.64 -14.65 -9.29
CA GLN A 113 -4.50 -13.90 -10.54
C GLN A 113 -5.66 -12.92 -10.75
N VAL A 114 -6.90 -13.37 -10.52
CA VAL A 114 -8.09 -12.50 -10.59
C VAL A 114 -8.03 -11.39 -9.54
N ALA A 115 -7.54 -11.67 -8.34
CA ALA A 115 -7.42 -10.65 -7.29
C ALA A 115 -6.40 -9.56 -7.67
N VAL A 116 -5.27 -9.94 -8.28
CA VAL A 116 -4.26 -9.01 -8.81
C VAL A 116 -4.86 -8.16 -9.94
N ASP A 117 -5.45 -8.79 -10.95
CA ASP A 117 -6.08 -8.09 -12.07
C ASP A 117 -7.17 -7.12 -11.59
N TYR A 118 -7.97 -7.53 -10.61
CA TYR A 118 -9.02 -6.70 -10.05
C TYR A 118 -8.44 -5.49 -9.29
N SER A 119 -7.36 -5.68 -8.53
CA SER A 119 -6.62 -4.60 -7.88
C SER A 119 -6.16 -3.56 -8.91
N ASP A 120 -5.52 -4.01 -10.00
CA ASP A 120 -4.99 -3.15 -11.06
C ASP A 120 -6.08 -2.39 -11.83
N VAL A 121 -7.20 -3.04 -12.12
CA VAL A 121 -8.37 -2.37 -12.69
C VAL A 121 -8.83 -1.24 -11.77
N LEU A 122 -8.86 -1.45 -10.45
CA LEU A 122 -9.22 -0.40 -9.49
C LEU A 122 -8.18 0.73 -9.43
N ALA A 123 -6.87 0.46 -9.55
CA ALA A 123 -5.90 1.55 -9.72
C ALA A 123 -6.13 2.36 -10.98
N LEU A 124 -6.35 1.72 -12.13
CA LEU A 124 -6.62 2.44 -13.37
C LEU A 124 -7.91 3.26 -13.29
N LEU A 125 -8.96 2.71 -12.68
CA LEU A 125 -10.23 3.42 -12.45
C LEU A 125 -10.08 4.59 -11.47
N THR A 126 -9.07 4.58 -10.60
CA THR A 126 -8.76 5.69 -9.68
C THR A 126 -8.40 6.98 -10.42
N ILE A 127 -7.94 6.89 -11.68
CA ILE A 127 -7.71 8.07 -12.53
C ILE A 127 -8.97 8.93 -12.66
N ILE A 128 -10.17 8.32 -12.64
CA ILE A 128 -11.46 9.01 -12.78
C ILE A 128 -11.72 9.99 -11.62
N PRO A 129 -11.83 9.57 -10.34
CA PRO A 129 -12.06 10.50 -9.25
C PRO A 129 -10.92 11.52 -9.09
N LEU A 130 -9.66 11.14 -9.35
CA LEU A 130 -8.54 12.08 -9.33
C LEU A 130 -8.66 13.15 -10.42
N ALA A 131 -9.09 12.78 -11.64
CA ALA A 131 -9.28 13.74 -12.73
C ALA A 131 -10.46 14.68 -12.42
N LEU A 132 -11.54 14.17 -11.82
CA LEU A 132 -12.65 15.00 -11.35
C LEU A 132 -12.20 16.00 -10.27
N LEU A 133 -11.34 15.57 -9.33
CA LEU A 133 -10.73 16.46 -8.35
C LEU A 133 -9.85 17.53 -9.01
N ALA A 134 -8.97 17.15 -9.92
CA ALA A 134 -8.09 18.08 -10.63
C ALA A 134 -8.87 19.12 -11.47
N ARG A 135 -9.99 18.72 -12.08
CA ARG A 135 -10.91 19.65 -12.75
C ARG A 135 -11.51 20.66 -11.78
N ARG A 136 -11.91 20.23 -10.58
CA ARG A 136 -12.41 21.15 -9.54
C ARG A 136 -11.32 22.09 -9.02
N MET A 137 -10.06 21.73 -9.17
CA MET A 137 -8.91 22.61 -8.92
C MET A 137 -8.54 23.49 -10.12
N GLY A 138 -9.33 23.49 -11.19
CA GLY A 138 -9.24 24.43 -12.31
C GLY A 138 -8.50 23.92 -13.56
N LEU A 139 -8.25 22.62 -13.68
CA LEU A 139 -7.73 22.05 -14.93
C LEU A 139 -8.84 21.74 -15.94
N THR A 140 -8.49 21.74 -17.23
CA THR A 140 -9.34 21.16 -18.29
C THR A 140 -9.42 19.64 -18.14
N THR A 141 -10.40 18.97 -18.77
CA THR A 141 -10.52 17.50 -18.69
C THR A 141 -9.25 16.80 -19.16
N ALA A 142 -8.67 17.21 -20.29
CA ALA A 142 -7.47 16.56 -20.83
C ALA A 142 -6.25 16.74 -19.91
N GLN A 143 -6.05 17.96 -19.37
CA GLN A 143 -5.00 18.21 -18.37
C GLN A 143 -5.23 17.38 -17.10
N ALA A 144 -6.46 17.31 -16.62
CA ALA A 144 -6.82 16.55 -15.42
C ALA A 144 -6.54 15.06 -15.58
N VAL A 145 -6.97 14.46 -16.69
CA VAL A 145 -6.66 13.05 -17.00
C VAL A 145 -5.16 12.84 -17.08
N THR A 146 -4.43 13.74 -17.76
CA THR A 146 -2.97 13.63 -17.89
C THR A 146 -2.27 13.61 -16.52
N VAL A 147 -2.59 14.58 -15.65
CA VAL A 147 -1.93 14.65 -14.33
C VAL A 147 -2.36 13.51 -13.42
N SER A 148 -3.61 13.05 -13.49
CA SER A 148 -4.08 11.93 -12.69
C SER A 148 -3.46 10.60 -13.10
N ALA A 149 -3.36 10.32 -14.40
CA ALA A 149 -2.65 9.15 -14.90
C ALA A 149 -1.15 9.19 -14.58
N LEU A 150 -0.51 10.36 -14.74
CA LEU A 150 0.88 10.57 -14.32
C LEU A 150 1.07 10.30 -12.82
N THR A 151 0.18 10.79 -11.95
CA THR A 151 0.24 10.51 -10.51
C THR A 151 0.20 9.00 -10.22
N MET A 152 -0.63 8.26 -10.94
CA MET A 152 -0.74 6.80 -10.80
C MET A 152 0.42 6.03 -11.42
N SER A 153 1.28 6.69 -12.20
CA SER A 153 2.42 6.06 -12.89
C SER A 153 3.71 6.01 -12.07
N PHE A 154 3.74 6.57 -10.86
CA PHE A 154 4.93 6.55 -9.99
C PHE A 154 5.11 5.19 -9.28
N PRO A 155 6.34 4.83 -8.87
CA PRO A 155 6.67 3.52 -8.30
C PRO A 155 5.79 3.09 -7.12
N GLY A 156 5.46 4.02 -6.21
CA GLY A 156 4.60 3.74 -5.05
C GLY A 156 3.20 3.23 -5.42
N ARG A 157 2.79 3.37 -6.68
CA ARG A 157 1.54 2.82 -7.21
C ARG A 157 1.78 1.61 -8.11
N VAL A 158 2.71 1.74 -9.04
CA VAL A 158 2.98 0.71 -10.04
C VAL A 158 3.53 -0.58 -9.42
N VAL A 159 4.43 -0.49 -8.43
CA VAL A 159 5.01 -1.67 -7.76
C VAL A 159 3.93 -2.54 -7.10
N LEU A 160 2.85 -1.93 -6.63
CA LEU A 160 1.74 -2.64 -5.99
C LEU A 160 0.86 -3.41 -6.98
N ALA A 161 1.14 -3.33 -8.29
CA ALA A 161 0.49 -4.14 -9.30
C ALA A 161 0.89 -5.62 -9.22
N ASP A 162 2.05 -5.93 -8.64
CA ASP A 162 2.52 -7.30 -8.42
C ASP A 162 1.89 -7.96 -7.17
N TYR A 163 0.78 -7.39 -6.64
CA TYR A 163 0.25 -7.78 -5.33
C TYR A 163 -1.29 -7.72 -5.21
N ALA A 164 -1.87 -8.69 -4.51
CA ALA A 164 -3.30 -8.73 -4.16
C ALA A 164 -3.62 -7.94 -2.87
N LEU A 165 -3.11 -6.72 -2.78
CA LEU A 165 -3.15 -5.89 -1.57
C LEU A 165 -4.35 -4.94 -1.50
N SER A 166 -4.83 -4.65 -0.28
CA SER A 166 -5.92 -3.70 -0.02
C SER A 166 -5.60 -2.25 -0.41
N GLU A 167 -4.32 -1.91 -0.64
CA GLU A 167 -3.83 -0.58 -0.95
C GLU A 167 -4.42 0.05 -2.23
N GLN A 168 -4.66 -0.71 -3.30
CA GLN A 168 -5.25 -0.15 -4.51
C GLN A 168 -6.76 0.11 -4.37
N PRO A 169 -7.57 -0.85 -3.88
CA PRO A 169 -8.97 -0.60 -3.55
C PRO A 169 -9.14 0.55 -2.54
N LEU A 170 -8.27 0.62 -1.53
CA LEU A 170 -8.28 1.70 -0.54
C LEU A 170 -8.12 3.08 -1.18
N LEU A 171 -7.11 3.25 -2.04
CA LEU A 171 -6.89 4.52 -2.72
C LEU A 171 -8.07 4.88 -3.64
N PHE A 172 -8.65 3.90 -4.33
CA PHE A 172 -9.83 4.10 -5.17
C PHE A 172 -10.99 4.71 -4.34
N VAL A 173 -11.33 4.08 -3.21
CA VAL A 173 -12.39 4.57 -2.32
C VAL A 173 -12.03 5.90 -1.67
N LEU A 174 -10.76 6.10 -1.28
CA LEU A 174 -10.28 7.37 -0.71
C LEU A 174 -10.41 8.53 -1.71
N ALA A 175 -10.07 8.33 -2.98
CA ALA A 175 -10.20 9.36 -4.01
C ALA A 175 -11.69 9.78 -4.17
N TRP A 176 -12.61 8.83 -4.11
CA TRP A 176 -14.05 9.12 -4.06
C TRP A 176 -14.47 9.83 -2.77
N ALA A 177 -13.92 9.45 -1.61
CA ALA A 177 -14.19 10.11 -0.34
C ALA A 177 -13.75 11.59 -0.37
N VAL A 178 -12.57 11.89 -0.93
CA VAL A 178 -12.08 13.27 -1.12
C VAL A 178 -12.97 14.04 -2.10
N LEU A 179 -13.44 13.40 -3.18
CA LEU A 179 -14.36 14.02 -4.13
C LEU A 179 -15.74 14.30 -3.52
N ALA A 180 -16.23 13.39 -2.68
CA ALA A 180 -17.46 13.53 -1.90
C ALA A 180 -17.33 14.65 -0.86
N MET A 181 -16.20 14.73 -0.15
CA MET A 181 -15.87 15.83 0.75
C MET A 181 -15.92 17.17 0.02
N HIS A 182 -15.24 17.28 -1.12
CA HIS A 182 -15.26 18.53 -1.89
C HIS A 182 -16.67 18.88 -2.39
N ALA A 183 -17.45 17.86 -2.76
CA ALA A 183 -18.84 18.01 -3.19
C ALA A 183 -19.72 18.52 -2.05
N LEU A 184 -19.54 18.01 -0.84
CA LEU A 184 -20.22 18.43 0.39
C LEU A 184 -19.84 19.86 0.76
N TRP A 185 -18.54 20.19 0.76
CA TRP A 185 -18.06 21.53 1.06
C TRP A 185 -18.63 22.59 0.11
N SER A 186 -18.65 22.27 -1.19
CA SER A 186 -19.16 23.17 -2.23
C SER A 186 -20.66 23.42 -2.10
N ARG A 187 -21.42 22.37 -1.76
CA ARG A 187 -22.89 22.42 -1.61
C ARG A 187 -23.30 21.57 -0.40
N PRO A 188 -23.46 22.17 0.79
CA PRO A 188 -23.73 21.42 2.01
C PRO A 188 -25.19 20.91 2.03
N THR A 189 -25.40 19.67 1.63
CA THR A 189 -26.71 18.99 1.68
C THR A 189 -26.60 17.67 2.45
N TRP A 190 -27.69 17.24 3.08
CA TRP A 190 -27.71 16.00 3.86
C TRP A 190 -27.30 14.77 3.02
N TRP A 191 -27.71 14.69 1.76
CA TRP A 191 -27.32 13.57 0.88
C TRP A 191 -25.82 13.55 0.58
N ARG A 192 -25.20 14.72 0.41
CA ARG A 192 -23.74 14.81 0.23
C ARG A 192 -23.00 14.48 1.51
N THR A 193 -23.60 14.75 2.67
CA THR A 193 -23.07 14.32 3.97
C THR A 193 -23.10 12.81 4.07
N VAL A 194 -24.23 12.17 3.74
CA VAL A 194 -24.38 10.72 3.73
C VAL A 194 -23.37 10.08 2.79
N LEU A 195 -23.25 10.56 1.55
CA LEU A 195 -22.27 10.03 0.58
C LEU A 195 -20.82 10.18 1.06
N PHE A 196 -20.46 11.33 1.65
CA PHE A 196 -19.13 11.54 2.21
C PHE A 196 -18.85 10.57 3.37
N VAL A 197 -19.78 10.46 4.31
CA VAL A 197 -19.64 9.59 5.49
C VAL A 197 -19.61 8.10 5.09
N LEU A 198 -20.42 7.68 4.12
CA LEU A 198 -20.37 6.33 3.55
C LEU A 198 -19.01 6.06 2.89
N ALA A 199 -18.46 7.02 2.14
CA ALA A 199 -17.15 6.86 1.51
C ALA A 199 -16.02 6.76 2.55
N VAL A 200 -16.08 7.53 3.65
CA VAL A 200 -15.13 7.42 4.78
C VAL A 200 -15.30 6.10 5.55
N ALA A 201 -16.52 5.63 5.72
CA ALA A 201 -16.77 4.31 6.31
C ALA A 201 -16.23 3.19 5.40
N ALA A 202 -16.38 3.32 4.09
CA ALA A 202 -15.86 2.37 3.11
C ALA A 202 -14.33 2.34 3.09
N THR A 203 -13.63 3.47 3.22
CA THR A 203 -12.16 3.46 3.41
C THR A 203 -11.77 2.77 4.71
N TYR A 204 -12.52 2.98 5.80
CA TYR A 204 -12.27 2.28 7.06
C TYR A 204 -12.51 0.78 6.96
N LEU A 205 -13.53 0.37 6.20
CA LEU A 205 -13.80 -1.03 5.89
C LEU A 205 -12.68 -1.67 5.05
N MET A 206 -12.01 -0.90 4.16
CA MET A 206 -10.88 -1.40 3.38
C MET A 206 -9.65 -1.67 4.26
N HIS A 207 -9.36 -0.80 5.24
CA HIS A 207 -8.19 -0.96 6.08
C HIS A 207 -8.34 -0.28 7.44
N SER A 208 -7.95 -0.98 8.51
CA SER A 208 -8.01 -0.49 9.90
C SER A 208 -7.30 0.85 10.15
N ARG A 209 -6.27 1.18 9.36
CA ARG A 209 -5.46 2.40 9.55
C ARG A 209 -6.24 3.67 9.18
N GLU A 210 -7.29 3.54 8.39
CA GLU A 210 -8.17 4.64 8.02
C GLU A 210 -9.10 5.09 9.16
N LEU A 211 -8.96 4.51 10.36
CA LEU A 211 -9.47 5.13 11.58
C LEU A 211 -8.95 6.56 11.74
N ALA A 212 -7.71 6.83 11.28
CA ALA A 212 -7.14 8.17 11.21
C ALA A 212 -7.97 9.12 10.30
N LEU A 213 -8.48 8.61 9.17
CA LEU A 213 -9.37 9.36 8.29
C LEU A 213 -10.74 9.57 8.92
N VAL A 214 -11.30 8.58 9.62
CA VAL A 214 -12.55 8.72 10.38
C VAL A 214 -12.42 9.85 11.41
N ALA A 215 -11.34 9.87 12.18
CA ALA A 215 -11.05 10.92 13.14
C ALA A 215 -10.90 12.29 12.45
N THR A 216 -10.18 12.35 11.33
CA THR A 216 -10.03 13.56 10.51
C THR A 216 -11.38 14.07 10.01
N ALA A 217 -12.23 13.19 9.51
CA ALA A 217 -13.58 13.53 9.04
C ALA A 217 -14.46 14.04 10.19
N ALA A 218 -14.37 13.45 11.38
CA ALA A 218 -15.09 13.92 12.56
C ALA A 218 -14.67 15.34 12.95
N VAL A 219 -13.35 15.60 13.06
CA VAL A 219 -12.82 16.94 13.36
C VAL A 219 -13.23 17.94 12.29
N TRP A 220 -13.12 17.57 11.02
CA TRP A 220 -13.51 18.44 9.91
C TRP A 220 -15.01 18.74 9.90
N LEU A 221 -15.88 17.76 10.17
CA LEU A 221 -17.34 17.94 10.30
C LEU A 221 -17.70 18.84 11.48
N LEU A 222 -17.03 18.67 12.63
CA LEU A 222 -17.18 19.55 13.80
C LEU A 222 -16.81 20.99 13.45
N MET A 223 -15.67 21.19 12.78
CA MET A 223 -15.25 22.51 12.33
C MET A 223 -16.19 23.08 11.26
N MET A 224 -16.75 22.24 10.39
CA MET A 224 -17.77 22.61 9.42
C MET A 224 -19.10 23.02 10.07
N ALA A 225 -19.36 22.67 11.33
CA ALA A 225 -20.55 23.12 12.05
C ALA A 225 -20.64 24.65 12.14
N VAL A 226 -19.50 25.34 12.16
CA VAL A 226 -19.42 26.82 12.12
C VAL A 226 -20.07 27.37 10.84
N ARG A 227 -19.96 26.65 9.73
CA ARG A 227 -20.54 27.03 8.43
C ARG A 227 -21.96 26.47 8.25
N ASN A 228 -22.18 25.23 8.66
CA ASN A 228 -23.47 24.55 8.51
C ASN A 228 -23.64 23.45 9.57
N TRP A 229 -24.23 23.83 10.72
CA TRP A 229 -24.44 22.91 11.85
C TRP A 229 -25.34 21.70 11.49
N ARG A 230 -26.26 21.83 10.53
CA ARG A 230 -27.15 20.72 10.12
C ARG A 230 -26.36 19.59 9.47
N VAL A 231 -25.34 19.92 8.67
CA VAL A 231 -24.43 18.94 8.09
C VAL A 231 -23.68 18.18 9.19
N ALA A 232 -23.19 18.90 10.21
CA ALA A 232 -22.48 18.27 11.33
C ALA A 232 -23.43 17.39 12.18
N ALA A 233 -24.65 17.86 12.45
CA ALA A 233 -25.66 17.15 13.24
C ALA A 233 -26.10 15.83 12.58
N VAL A 234 -26.09 15.74 11.25
CA VAL A 234 -26.34 14.49 10.51
C VAL A 234 -25.07 13.66 10.38
N GLY A 235 -23.96 14.31 10.01
CA GLY A 235 -22.71 13.64 9.66
C GLY A 235 -22.04 12.96 10.84
N LEU A 236 -21.99 13.59 12.01
CA LEU A 236 -21.28 13.05 13.18
C LEU A 236 -21.95 11.79 13.76
N PRO A 237 -23.27 11.74 14.00
CA PRO A 237 -23.92 10.51 14.47
C PRO A 237 -23.81 9.39 13.44
N LEU A 238 -24.00 9.70 12.15
CA LEU A 238 -23.87 8.70 11.09
C LEU A 238 -22.44 8.15 10.99
N LEU A 239 -21.43 9.02 11.08
CA LEU A 239 -20.02 8.63 11.06
C LEU A 239 -19.69 7.74 12.25
N GLY A 240 -20.17 8.09 13.46
CA GLY A 240 -20.01 7.28 14.66
C GLY A 240 -20.67 5.90 14.52
N ALA A 241 -21.93 5.87 14.06
CA ALA A 241 -22.67 4.62 13.87
C ALA A 241 -22.00 3.69 12.84
N LEU A 242 -21.58 4.22 11.69
CA LEU A 242 -20.89 3.43 10.67
C LEU A 242 -19.49 3.00 11.11
N ALA A 243 -18.74 3.84 11.80
CA ALA A 243 -17.42 3.45 12.33
C ALA A 243 -17.54 2.31 13.34
N LEU A 244 -18.56 2.34 14.21
CA LEU A 244 -18.86 1.24 15.12
C LEU A 244 -19.29 -0.01 14.37
N ALA A 245 -20.17 0.11 13.37
CA ALA A 245 -20.59 -1.02 12.55
C ALA A 245 -19.41 -1.70 11.82
N VAL A 246 -18.54 -0.91 11.19
CA VAL A 246 -17.32 -1.41 10.53
C VAL A 246 -16.41 -2.11 11.55
N ARG A 247 -16.18 -1.51 12.72
CA ARG A 247 -15.37 -2.12 13.77
C ARG A 247 -15.98 -3.45 14.24
N SER A 248 -17.26 -3.47 14.60
CA SER A 248 -17.96 -4.66 15.07
C SER A 248 -17.96 -5.78 14.03
N PHE A 249 -18.26 -5.46 12.77
CA PHE A 249 -18.23 -6.44 11.68
C PHE A 249 -16.82 -6.99 11.45
N SER A 250 -15.81 -6.12 11.44
CA SER A 250 -14.41 -6.53 11.27
C SER A 250 -13.95 -7.41 12.44
N THR A 251 -14.26 -7.04 13.68
CA THR A 251 -13.91 -7.84 14.87
C THR A 251 -14.60 -9.21 14.85
N TRP A 252 -15.89 -9.27 14.47
CA TRP A 252 -16.60 -10.54 14.33
C TRP A 252 -15.89 -11.45 13.33
N LEU A 253 -15.54 -10.93 12.15
CA LEU A 253 -14.90 -11.73 11.11
C LEU A 253 -13.47 -12.13 11.47
N LEU A 254 -12.71 -11.22 12.08
CA LEU A 254 -11.36 -11.52 12.56
C LEU A 254 -11.37 -12.60 13.64
N ASN A 255 -12.35 -12.59 14.54
CA ASN A 255 -12.50 -13.64 15.54
C ASN A 255 -12.90 -14.99 14.92
N ALA A 256 -13.58 -14.99 13.77
CA ALA A 256 -13.96 -16.20 13.06
C ALA A 256 -12.81 -16.79 12.22
N THR A 257 -11.85 -15.97 11.80
CA THR A 257 -10.82 -16.38 10.82
C THR A 257 -9.40 -16.42 11.38
N LEU A 258 -9.11 -15.82 12.55
CA LEU A 258 -7.76 -15.80 13.12
C LEU A 258 -7.53 -16.94 14.12
N ALA A 259 -6.34 -17.53 14.10
CA ALA A 259 -5.83 -18.53 15.07
C ALA A 259 -5.56 -17.96 16.48
N GLY A 260 -6.12 -16.79 16.81
CA GLY A 260 -5.89 -16.07 18.06
C GLY A 260 -6.67 -14.76 18.11
N SER A 261 -6.62 -14.06 19.24
CA SER A 261 -7.26 -12.74 19.32
C SER A 261 -6.54 -11.75 18.39
N ALA A 262 -7.31 -10.95 17.65
CA ALA A 262 -6.77 -9.82 16.91
C ALA A 262 -6.07 -8.90 17.93
N GLY A 263 -4.73 -8.98 18.00
CA GLY A 263 -3.94 -8.21 18.95
C GLY A 263 -4.38 -6.75 18.92
N GLY A 264 -4.84 -6.24 20.06
CA GLY A 264 -5.50 -4.94 20.14
C GLY A 264 -4.56 -3.83 19.68
N LYS A 265 -4.76 -3.29 18.47
CA LYS A 265 -4.03 -2.11 17.95
C LYS A 265 -4.14 -0.90 18.90
N GLU A 266 -5.17 -0.89 19.75
CA GLU A 266 -5.39 0.07 20.85
C GLU A 266 -4.35 -0.04 21.97
N GLU A 267 -3.92 -1.25 22.34
CA GLU A 267 -2.86 -1.46 23.33
C GLU A 267 -1.50 -0.96 22.80
N LEU A 268 -1.32 -1.05 21.49
CA LEU A 268 -0.11 -0.61 20.79
C LEU A 268 0.05 0.91 20.85
N LEU A 269 -1.04 1.68 20.69
CA LEU A 269 -1.02 3.14 20.91
C LEU A 269 -0.64 3.47 22.35
N GLY A 270 -1.21 2.78 23.34
CA GLY A 270 -0.85 2.95 24.75
C GLY A 270 0.64 2.73 24.99
N ARG A 271 1.19 1.61 24.50
CA ARG A 271 2.62 1.28 24.63
C ARG A 271 3.53 2.30 23.95
N VAL A 272 3.14 2.86 22.80
CA VAL A 272 3.93 3.90 22.12
C VAL A 272 3.91 5.21 22.90
N PHE A 273 2.78 5.60 23.50
CA PHE A 273 2.75 6.82 24.32
C PHE A 273 3.51 6.66 25.64
N GLU A 274 3.49 5.47 26.24
CA GLU A 274 4.17 5.20 27.51
C GLU A 274 5.69 5.01 27.35
N ASN A 275 6.13 4.34 26.28
CA ASN A 275 7.54 3.93 26.12
C ASN A 275 8.20 4.41 24.81
N GLY A 276 7.50 5.21 24.00
CA GLY A 276 7.99 5.65 22.70
C GLY A 276 9.16 6.62 22.82
N SER A 277 10.19 6.41 21.99
CA SER A 277 11.31 7.34 21.87
C SER A 277 10.94 8.50 20.93
N PRO A 278 10.93 9.76 21.39
CA PRO A 278 10.68 10.91 20.52
C PRO A 278 11.71 11.02 19.39
N SER A 279 12.94 10.58 19.65
CA SER A 279 14.01 10.51 18.65
C SER A 279 13.67 9.53 17.54
N LEU A 280 13.21 8.31 17.89
CA LEU A 280 12.80 7.31 16.89
C LEU A 280 11.58 7.78 16.10
N LEU A 281 10.59 8.39 16.76
CA LEU A 281 9.44 8.97 16.08
C LEU A 281 9.86 10.02 15.04
N LEU A 282 10.76 10.93 15.42
CA LEU A 282 11.26 11.94 14.50
C LEU A 282 12.06 11.32 13.34
N ARG A 283 12.88 10.30 13.61
CA ARG A 283 13.61 9.56 12.56
C ARG A 283 12.66 8.94 11.56
N MET A 284 11.61 8.24 12.03
CA MET A 284 10.58 7.65 11.16
C MET A 284 9.82 8.70 10.35
N LEU A 285 9.41 9.81 10.98
CA LEU A 285 8.74 10.90 10.27
C LEU A 285 9.63 11.48 9.16
N LEU A 286 10.91 11.67 9.44
CA LEU A 286 11.87 12.20 8.47
C LEU A 286 12.12 11.22 7.32
N THR A 287 12.41 9.94 7.61
CA THR A 287 12.72 8.96 6.56
C THR A 287 11.52 8.62 5.70
N GLN A 288 10.32 8.45 6.27
CA GLN A 288 9.12 8.18 5.50
C GLN A 288 8.72 9.38 4.62
N SER A 289 8.81 10.61 5.15
CA SER A 289 8.56 11.83 4.37
C SER A 289 9.59 12.01 3.25
N TRP A 290 10.86 11.73 3.54
CA TRP A 290 11.93 11.74 2.56
C TRP A 290 11.72 10.70 1.47
N ALA A 291 11.41 9.46 1.82
CA ALA A 291 11.20 8.37 0.89
C ALA A 291 10.03 8.66 -0.07
N GLN A 292 8.93 9.21 0.47
CA GLN A 292 7.80 9.66 -0.35
C GLN A 292 8.17 10.82 -1.30
N ALA A 293 9.00 11.76 -0.84
CA ALA A 293 9.49 12.84 -1.70
C ALA A 293 10.43 12.31 -2.79
N VAL A 294 11.38 11.43 -2.48
CA VAL A 294 12.29 10.82 -3.46
C VAL A 294 11.52 10.01 -4.49
N GLY A 295 10.65 9.09 -4.04
CA GLY A 295 9.89 8.20 -4.92
C GLY A 295 8.88 8.91 -5.83
N THR A 296 8.57 10.18 -5.53
CA THR A 296 7.71 11.03 -6.37
C THR A 296 8.49 12.16 -7.04
N ALA A 297 9.82 12.03 -7.18
CA ALA A 297 10.69 13.02 -7.82
C ALA A 297 10.53 14.45 -7.25
N GLY A 298 10.36 14.55 -5.93
CA GLY A 298 10.16 15.77 -5.16
C GLY A 298 8.73 16.32 -5.17
N LEU A 299 7.81 15.75 -5.95
CA LEU A 299 6.44 16.26 -6.10
C LEU A 299 5.64 16.19 -4.81
N ALA A 300 5.82 15.17 -3.95
CA ALA A 300 5.15 15.11 -2.66
C ALA A 300 5.54 16.29 -1.75
N SER A 301 6.80 16.73 -1.76
CA SER A 301 7.24 17.94 -1.03
C SER A 301 6.54 19.20 -1.54
N LEU A 302 6.45 19.36 -2.88
CA LEU A 302 5.76 20.50 -3.48
C LEU A 302 4.28 20.50 -3.13
N GLY A 303 3.64 19.34 -3.21
CA GLY A 303 2.25 19.12 -2.80
C GLY A 303 2.01 19.47 -1.35
N ALA A 304 2.90 19.03 -0.45
CA ALA A 304 2.83 19.31 0.97
C ALA A 304 2.91 20.82 1.27
N VAL A 305 3.85 21.55 0.65
CA VAL A 305 3.94 23.01 0.84
C VAL A 305 2.68 23.72 0.35
N VAL A 306 2.18 23.37 -0.84
CA VAL A 306 0.95 23.95 -1.38
C VAL A 306 -0.23 23.68 -0.44
N LEU A 307 -0.36 22.45 0.04
CA LEU A 307 -1.43 22.02 0.92
C LEU A 307 -1.37 22.72 2.28
N ILE A 308 -0.17 22.85 2.87
CA ILE A 308 0.03 23.60 4.12
C ILE A 308 -0.37 25.06 3.93
N VAL A 309 0.09 25.72 2.87
CA VAL A 309 -0.26 27.13 2.59
C VAL A 309 -1.77 27.27 2.39
N TRP A 310 -2.41 26.33 1.69
CA TRP A 310 -3.85 26.32 1.48
C TRP A 310 -4.62 26.13 2.80
N ALA A 311 -4.26 25.13 3.61
CA ALA A 311 -4.88 24.87 4.91
C ALA A 311 -4.71 26.06 5.87
N VAL A 312 -3.50 26.64 5.96
CA VAL A 312 -3.23 27.82 6.79
C VAL A 312 -4.08 29.01 6.34
N HIS A 313 -4.25 29.20 5.03
CA HIS A 313 -5.10 30.27 4.50
C HIS A 313 -6.57 30.08 4.89
N GLU A 314 -7.10 28.85 4.76
CA GLU A 314 -8.45 28.49 5.17
C GLU A 314 -8.66 28.69 6.68
N LEU A 315 -7.74 28.21 7.51
CA LEU A 315 -7.80 28.33 8.97
C LEU A 315 -7.76 29.79 9.43
N ARG A 316 -6.84 30.60 8.90
CA ARG A 316 -6.73 32.02 9.26
C ARG A 316 -7.99 32.82 8.93
N ARG A 317 -8.74 32.39 7.92
CA ARG A 317 -10.00 33.03 7.51
C ARG A 317 -11.23 32.34 8.07
N TRP A 318 -11.06 31.29 8.89
CA TRP A 318 -12.15 30.44 9.36
C TRP A 318 -13.04 29.89 8.23
N GLN A 319 -12.45 29.70 7.05
CA GLN A 319 -13.08 29.12 5.86
C GLN A 319 -12.73 27.64 5.76
N ILE A 320 -13.14 26.86 6.76
CA ILE A 320 -12.78 25.44 6.87
C ILE A 320 -13.24 24.70 5.60
N GLY A 321 -12.27 24.20 4.83
CA GLY A 321 -12.52 23.70 3.49
C GLY A 321 -11.67 22.49 3.11
N PRO A 322 -11.51 22.24 1.81
CA PRO A 322 -10.82 21.05 1.33
C PRO A 322 -9.32 21.05 1.68
N GLY A 323 -8.70 22.22 1.80
CA GLY A 323 -7.29 22.33 2.20
C GLY A 323 -7.06 21.80 3.61
N VAL A 324 -7.91 22.21 4.57
CA VAL A 324 -7.86 21.71 5.96
C VAL A 324 -8.10 20.20 6.03
N PHE A 325 -9.10 19.67 5.31
CA PHE A 325 -9.40 18.24 5.30
C PHE A 325 -8.23 17.40 4.75
N LEU A 326 -7.72 17.78 3.58
CA LEU A 326 -6.60 17.08 2.95
C LEU A 326 -5.34 17.15 3.81
N PHE A 327 -5.07 18.29 4.44
CA PHE A 327 -3.95 18.44 5.37
C PHE A 327 -4.12 17.51 6.58
N GLY A 328 -5.29 17.48 7.21
CA GLY A 328 -5.58 16.58 8.32
C GLY A 328 -5.45 15.10 7.93
N THR A 329 -5.88 14.75 6.72
CA THR A 329 -5.78 13.38 6.18
C THR A 329 -4.31 12.97 6.00
N CYS A 330 -3.50 13.82 5.35
CA CYS A 330 -2.08 13.55 5.15
C CYS A 330 -1.31 13.50 6.47
N LEU A 331 -1.60 14.43 7.39
CA LEU A 331 -0.94 14.50 8.68
C LEU A 331 -1.28 13.29 9.56
N SER A 332 -2.55 12.90 9.64
CA SER A 332 -2.98 11.78 10.48
C SER A 332 -2.45 10.44 9.96
N ALA A 333 -2.44 10.21 8.65
CA ALA A 333 -1.83 9.03 8.05
C ALA A 333 -0.30 8.99 8.27
N LEU A 334 0.40 10.12 8.09
CA LEU A 334 1.84 10.22 8.38
C LEU A 334 2.15 9.91 9.85
N LEU A 335 1.42 10.51 10.78
CA LEU A 335 1.62 10.28 12.22
C LEU A 335 1.32 8.83 12.60
N LEU A 336 0.22 8.25 12.11
CA LEU A 336 -0.13 6.86 12.40
C LEU A 336 0.93 5.89 11.87
N SER A 337 1.41 6.10 10.64
CA SER A 337 2.49 5.30 10.04
C SER A 337 3.79 5.41 10.86
N ALA A 338 4.19 6.63 11.22
CA ALA A 338 5.41 6.83 12.00
C ALA A 338 5.30 6.18 13.38
N VAL A 339 4.18 6.36 14.08
CA VAL A 339 3.88 5.74 15.38
C VAL A 339 3.99 4.21 15.29
N TRP A 340 3.39 3.60 14.27
CA TRP A 340 3.42 2.15 14.07
C TRP A 340 4.85 1.60 13.94
N TRP A 341 5.71 2.32 13.21
CA TRP A 341 7.08 1.89 12.93
C TRP A 341 8.14 2.36 13.95
N THR A 342 7.73 3.02 15.04
CA THR A 342 8.65 3.36 16.15
C THR A 342 9.04 2.19 17.05
N ARG A 343 8.58 0.98 16.72
CA ARG A 343 8.75 -0.26 17.47
C ARG A 343 10.21 -0.75 17.47
N PRO A 344 10.90 -0.75 18.64
CA PRO A 344 12.30 -1.17 18.71
C PRO A 344 12.53 -2.62 18.30
N ASP A 345 11.55 -3.49 18.53
CA ASP A 345 11.59 -4.91 18.14
C ASP A 345 11.62 -5.13 16.62
N PHE A 346 11.09 -4.19 15.84
CA PHE A 346 11.19 -4.23 14.37
C PHE A 346 12.40 -3.49 13.82
N LEU A 347 12.80 -2.39 14.46
CA LEU A 347 13.96 -1.59 14.05
C LEU A 347 15.28 -2.28 14.42
N PHE A 348 15.29 -2.98 15.55
CA PHE A 348 16.46 -3.65 16.12
C PHE A 348 16.06 -5.06 16.58
N PRO A 349 15.63 -5.94 15.65
CA PRO A 349 15.28 -7.30 16.00
C PRO A 349 16.49 -8.02 16.62
N PRO A 350 16.27 -8.95 17.57
CA PRO A 350 17.36 -9.71 18.17
C PRO A 350 18.04 -10.63 17.15
N GLY A 351 19.36 -10.80 17.28
CA GLY A 351 20.17 -11.63 16.39
C GLY A 351 20.83 -10.83 15.26
N GLU A 352 21.25 -11.55 14.21
CA GLU A 352 21.94 -10.97 13.04
C GLU A 352 20.97 -10.40 12.00
N TYR A 353 19.69 -10.75 12.07
CA TYR A 353 18.68 -10.29 11.14
C TYR A 353 18.50 -8.77 11.17
N ARG A 354 18.44 -8.11 10.02
CA ARG A 354 18.24 -6.66 9.88
C ARG A 354 17.10 -6.37 8.93
N ARG A 355 16.25 -5.41 9.27
CA ARG A 355 15.13 -4.96 8.42
C ARG A 355 15.36 -3.55 7.91
N LEU A 356 15.59 -3.42 6.62
CA LEU A 356 15.70 -2.14 5.95
C LEU A 356 14.33 -1.53 5.70
N ASP A 357 13.34 -2.33 5.31
CA ASP A 357 12.01 -1.86 4.90
C ASP A 357 11.33 -0.98 5.94
N VAL A 358 11.51 -1.27 7.22
CA VAL A 358 10.96 -0.47 8.33
C VAL A 358 11.46 0.97 8.30
N TRP A 359 12.73 1.20 7.96
CA TRP A 359 13.34 2.53 7.93
C TRP A 359 12.90 3.36 6.74
N ILE A 360 12.65 2.71 5.60
CA ILE A 360 12.24 3.32 4.33
C ILE A 360 10.80 2.92 3.96
N TYR A 361 9.95 2.76 4.97
CA TYR A 361 8.59 2.26 4.78
C TYR A 361 7.70 3.32 4.10
N THR A 362 7.19 3.02 2.91
CA THR A 362 6.40 3.95 2.09
C THR A 362 4.95 3.52 1.93
N ARG A 363 4.66 2.22 1.93
CA ARG A 363 3.35 1.64 1.60
C ARG A 363 2.16 2.28 2.31
N TYR A 364 2.32 2.61 3.59
CA TYR A 364 1.25 3.22 4.40
C TYR A 364 0.97 4.68 4.05
N LEU A 365 1.85 5.33 3.28
CA LEU A 365 1.71 6.73 2.88
C LEU A 365 1.49 6.89 1.37
N ASP A 366 1.63 5.85 0.57
CA ASP A 366 1.51 5.95 -0.89
C ASP A 366 0.16 6.55 -1.33
N HIS A 367 -0.93 6.20 -0.63
CA HIS A 367 -2.26 6.70 -0.95
C HIS A 367 -2.44 8.20 -0.65
N ILE A 368 -1.80 8.74 0.40
CA ILE A 368 -1.79 10.20 0.64
C ILE A 368 -0.77 10.91 -0.25
N ALA A 369 0.35 10.26 -0.59
CA ALA A 369 1.35 10.81 -1.50
C ALA A 369 0.75 11.06 -2.88
N VAL A 370 -0.12 10.18 -3.38
CA VAL A 370 -0.91 10.39 -4.59
C VAL A 370 -1.69 11.71 -4.54
N LEU A 371 -2.35 12.03 -3.43
CA LEU A 371 -3.08 13.29 -3.28
C LEU A 371 -2.15 14.51 -3.29
N LEU A 372 -0.99 14.41 -2.64
CA LEU A 372 0.04 15.47 -2.65
C LEU A 372 0.61 15.69 -4.06
N VAL A 373 0.95 14.61 -4.76
CA VAL A 373 1.47 14.65 -6.14
C VAL A 373 0.43 15.24 -7.08
N LEU A 374 -0.86 14.86 -6.95
CA LEU A 374 -1.94 15.45 -7.74
C LEU A 374 -2.00 16.97 -7.54
N VAL A 375 -1.98 17.44 -6.29
CA VAL A 375 -1.97 18.88 -5.96
C VAL A 375 -0.75 19.57 -6.57
N ALA A 376 0.44 18.97 -6.46
CA ALA A 376 1.68 19.49 -7.03
C ALA A 376 1.58 19.65 -8.55
N LEU A 377 1.14 18.62 -9.27
CA LEU A 377 0.98 18.62 -10.72
C LEU A 377 -0.05 19.66 -11.17
N VAL A 378 -1.19 19.77 -10.47
CA VAL A 378 -2.21 20.78 -10.74
C VAL A 378 -1.61 22.18 -10.67
N VAL A 379 -0.87 22.52 -9.62
CA VAL A 379 -0.30 23.88 -9.50
C VAL A 379 0.84 24.12 -10.48
N LEU A 380 1.61 23.09 -10.86
CA LEU A 380 2.65 23.19 -11.90
C LEU A 380 2.04 23.48 -13.27
N VAL A 381 0.97 22.79 -13.66
CA VAL A 381 0.22 23.06 -14.90
C VAL A 381 -0.36 24.48 -14.87
N ARG A 382 -0.82 24.93 -13.70
CA ARG A 382 -1.30 26.31 -13.47
C ARG A 382 -0.18 27.34 -13.26
N ARG A 383 1.08 26.95 -13.44
CA ARG A 383 2.27 27.82 -13.38
C ARG A 383 2.46 28.48 -12.01
N VAL A 384 2.53 27.67 -10.97
CA VAL A 384 2.80 28.09 -9.59
C VAL A 384 3.98 29.07 -9.48
N GLY A 385 3.88 30.01 -8.53
CA GLY A 385 4.92 31.00 -8.29
C GLY A 385 6.24 30.38 -7.83
N ARG A 386 7.37 31.01 -8.20
CA ARG A 386 8.73 30.57 -7.82
C ARG A 386 8.91 30.41 -6.31
N GLY A 387 8.22 31.22 -5.50
CA GLY A 387 8.34 31.19 -4.04
C GLY A 387 7.93 29.84 -3.46
N ILE A 388 6.81 29.26 -3.94
CA ILE A 388 6.32 27.96 -3.47
C ILE A 388 7.31 26.84 -3.83
N ILE A 389 7.85 26.84 -5.05
CA ILE A 389 8.84 25.83 -5.47
C ILE A 389 10.14 25.97 -4.67
N LEU A 390 10.61 27.20 -4.42
CA LEU A 390 11.79 27.44 -3.59
C LEU A 390 11.56 27.02 -2.13
N THR A 391 10.39 27.27 -1.58
CA THR A 391 10.02 26.80 -0.24
C THR A 391 9.97 25.27 -0.18
N SER A 392 9.45 24.61 -1.22
CA SER A 392 9.46 23.15 -1.33
C SER A 392 10.89 22.59 -1.45
N LEU A 393 11.75 23.23 -2.25
CA LEU A 393 13.16 22.87 -2.35
C LEU A 393 13.88 23.03 -1.01
N ALA A 394 13.63 24.12 -0.28
CA ALA A 394 14.21 24.35 1.05
C ALA A 394 13.70 23.34 2.07
N LEU A 395 12.39 23.07 2.11
CA LEU A 395 11.80 22.06 2.98
C LEU A 395 12.38 20.68 2.72
N PHE A 396 12.42 20.27 1.45
CA PHE A 396 13.02 18.99 1.05
C PHE A 396 14.50 18.94 1.41
N GLY A 397 15.25 20.01 1.17
CA GLY A 397 16.67 20.09 1.53
C GLY A 397 16.92 19.93 3.03
N VAL A 398 16.08 20.53 3.89
CA VAL A 398 16.17 20.36 5.35
C VAL A 398 15.86 18.93 5.76
N VAL A 399 14.79 18.33 5.24
CA VAL A 399 14.42 16.94 5.55
C VAL A 399 15.48 15.97 5.06
N ALA A 400 15.95 16.13 3.82
CA ALA A 400 17.02 15.31 3.23
C ALA A 400 18.33 15.44 3.99
N ALA A 401 18.73 16.66 4.39
CA ALA A 401 19.93 16.86 5.20
C ALA A 401 19.80 16.16 6.57
N ALA A 402 18.63 16.24 7.22
CA ALA A 402 18.39 15.53 8.47
C ALA A 402 18.46 14.00 8.28
N VAL A 403 17.86 13.47 7.22
CA VAL A 403 17.96 12.03 6.91
C VAL A 403 19.40 11.61 6.64
N VAL A 404 20.08 12.27 5.72
CA VAL A 404 21.45 11.93 5.30
C VAL A 404 22.46 12.08 6.44
N LEU A 405 22.40 13.17 7.20
CA LEU A 405 23.41 13.50 8.21
C LEU A 405 23.15 12.86 9.58
N TRP A 406 21.91 12.51 9.89
CA TRP A 406 21.54 11.99 11.22
C TRP A 406 20.95 10.59 11.20
N VAL A 407 20.00 10.29 10.31
CA VAL A 407 19.28 9.00 10.35
C VAL A 407 20.04 7.91 9.63
N ALA A 408 20.47 8.18 8.40
CA ALA A 408 21.05 7.22 7.46
C ALA A 408 22.28 6.49 8.00
N GLN A 409 23.05 7.11 8.90
CA GLN A 409 24.24 6.50 9.48
C GLN A 409 23.95 5.24 10.30
N ASP A 410 22.71 5.09 10.81
CA ASP A 410 22.30 3.99 11.68
C ASP A 410 21.45 2.94 10.93
N VAL A 411 21.21 3.12 9.63
CA VAL A 411 20.31 2.26 8.85
C VAL A 411 21.08 1.15 8.14
N PRO A 412 20.74 -0.13 8.37
CA PRO A 412 21.39 -1.26 7.69
C PRO A 412 20.87 -1.39 6.26
N LEU A 413 21.54 -0.79 5.27
CA LEU A 413 21.12 -0.83 3.86
C LEU A 413 21.20 -2.23 3.21
N TRP A 414 21.95 -3.16 3.80
CA TRP A 414 21.96 -4.57 3.38
C TRP A 414 20.81 -5.38 4.01
N GLY A 415 19.99 -4.74 4.86
CA GLY A 415 18.89 -5.40 5.55
C GLY A 415 17.78 -5.86 4.61
N ALA A 416 16.99 -6.82 5.09
CA ALA A 416 15.87 -7.38 4.36
C ALA A 416 14.76 -6.35 4.11
N LEU A 417 14.09 -6.48 2.96
CA LEU A 417 12.96 -5.64 2.58
C LEU A 417 11.59 -6.25 2.95
N ASP A 418 11.53 -7.50 3.42
CA ASP A 418 10.34 -8.21 3.92
C ASP A 418 9.03 -7.93 3.16
N GLY A 419 9.13 -8.00 1.83
CA GLY A 419 8.07 -7.61 0.90
C GLY A 419 8.36 -6.23 0.29
N PRO A 420 9.02 -6.17 -0.88
CA PRO A 420 9.42 -4.90 -1.52
C PRO A 420 8.29 -3.88 -1.72
N GLY A 421 7.02 -4.30 -1.79
CA GLY A 421 5.86 -3.42 -1.71
C GLY A 421 5.83 -2.49 -0.48
N ASN A 422 6.50 -2.83 0.62
CA ASN A 422 6.66 -2.00 1.81
C ASN A 422 7.44 -0.70 1.53
N SER A 423 8.38 -0.74 0.59
CA SER A 423 9.29 0.35 0.20
C SER A 423 9.17 0.71 -1.28
N SER A 424 8.00 0.43 -1.86
CA SER A 424 7.61 0.64 -3.27
C SER A 424 8.14 1.95 -3.89
N ALA A 425 8.10 3.06 -3.15
CA ALA A 425 8.45 4.36 -3.69
C ALA A 425 9.96 4.51 -3.97
N VAL A 426 10.83 3.76 -3.27
CA VAL A 426 12.29 3.87 -3.38
C VAL A 426 12.96 2.66 -4.02
N LEU A 427 12.19 1.67 -4.50
CA LEU A 427 12.77 0.46 -5.12
C LEU A 427 13.58 0.74 -6.39
N SER A 428 13.33 1.86 -7.06
CA SER A 428 14.14 2.34 -8.20
C SER A 428 15.62 2.57 -7.89
N TRP A 429 16.00 2.49 -6.60
CA TRP A 429 17.35 2.70 -6.12
C TRP A 429 17.99 1.44 -5.54
N THR A 430 17.35 0.28 -5.66
CA THR A 430 17.84 -0.99 -5.11
C THR A 430 19.22 -1.38 -5.65
N THR A 431 19.57 -0.96 -6.88
CA THR A 431 20.92 -1.13 -7.46
C THR A 431 22.02 -0.39 -6.70
N MET A 432 21.67 0.54 -5.80
CA MET A 432 22.61 1.22 -4.91
C MET A 432 22.66 0.61 -3.50
N PHE A 433 21.85 -0.41 -3.20
CA PHE A 433 21.92 -1.12 -1.92
C PHE A 433 23.09 -2.10 -1.96
N PRO A 434 23.96 -2.11 -0.94
CA PRO A 434 25.08 -3.05 -0.88
C PRO A 434 24.57 -4.46 -0.55
N GLU A 435 25.18 -5.46 -1.17
CA GLU A 435 24.92 -6.88 -0.87
C GLU A 435 25.64 -7.33 0.41
N GLU A 436 26.80 -6.74 0.69
CA GLU A 436 27.63 -7.08 1.85
C GLU A 436 27.31 -6.18 3.06
N GLU A 437 27.42 -6.75 4.25
CA GLU A 437 27.28 -6.01 5.50
C GLU A 437 28.45 -5.03 5.69
N PHE A 438 28.17 -3.86 6.29
CA PHE A 438 29.21 -2.89 6.64
C PHE A 438 29.03 -2.36 8.07
N PRO A 439 30.10 -1.89 8.74
CA PRO A 439 29.99 -1.41 10.12
C PRO A 439 29.10 -0.18 10.25
N LEU A 440 28.19 -0.18 11.24
CA LEU A 440 27.40 0.99 11.65
C LEU A 440 27.95 1.58 12.97
N PRO A 441 27.87 2.91 13.18
CA PRO A 441 27.32 3.91 12.26
C PRO A 441 28.25 4.26 11.10
N GLN A 442 27.72 4.52 9.91
CA GLN A 442 28.50 4.95 8.74
C GLN A 442 27.85 6.15 8.05
N HIS A 443 28.49 7.32 8.10
CA HIS A 443 27.97 8.51 7.40
C HIS A 443 27.93 8.29 5.87
N PRO A 444 26.81 8.62 5.19
CA PRO A 444 26.72 8.56 3.73
C PRO A 444 27.74 9.47 3.05
N THR A 445 28.41 8.93 2.03
CA THR A 445 29.27 9.70 1.11
C THR A 445 28.85 9.41 -0.34
N PHE A 446 29.53 9.99 -1.32
CA PHE A 446 29.23 9.70 -2.73
C PHE A 446 29.68 8.30 -3.18
N THR A 447 30.60 7.67 -2.45
CA THR A 447 31.35 6.50 -2.94
C THR A 447 31.28 5.28 -2.03
N ASN A 448 30.90 5.43 -0.76
CA ASN A 448 30.80 4.30 0.17
C ASN A 448 29.50 3.51 -0.01
N GLU A 449 29.35 2.46 0.80
CA GLU A 449 28.24 1.52 0.81
C GLU A 449 26.91 2.22 1.14
N ASN A 450 26.96 3.30 1.93
CA ASN A 450 25.79 4.10 2.32
C ASN A 450 25.42 5.23 1.32
N ARG A 451 25.93 5.20 0.07
CA ARG A 451 25.77 6.28 -0.93
C ARG A 451 24.35 6.54 -1.43
N PHE A 452 23.45 5.56 -1.30
CA PHE A 452 22.04 5.65 -1.72
C PHE A 452 21.38 6.95 -1.26
N TRP A 453 21.50 7.28 0.02
CA TRP A 453 20.84 8.44 0.63
C TRP A 453 21.24 9.76 -0.01
N VAL A 454 22.51 9.90 -0.40
CA VAL A 454 23.04 11.12 -1.03
C VAL A 454 22.49 11.26 -2.45
N TRP A 455 22.62 10.21 -3.26
CA TRP A 455 22.19 10.24 -4.67
C TRP A 455 20.68 10.41 -4.82
N ALA A 456 19.89 9.67 -4.03
CA ALA A 456 18.44 9.80 -4.00
C ALA A 456 17.99 11.22 -3.57
N SER A 457 18.66 11.81 -2.58
CA SER A 457 18.40 13.19 -2.15
C SER A 457 18.73 14.22 -3.23
N LEU A 458 19.88 14.08 -3.89
CA LEU A 458 20.28 14.97 -4.98
C LEU A 458 19.34 14.87 -6.18
N PHE A 459 18.84 13.68 -6.48
CA PHE A 459 17.82 13.48 -7.50
C PHE A 459 16.54 14.25 -7.18
N GLY A 460 15.98 14.09 -5.97
CA GLY A 460 14.77 14.82 -5.56
C GLY A 460 14.94 16.35 -5.63
N ALA A 461 16.10 16.86 -5.20
CA ALA A 461 16.43 18.29 -5.28
C ALA A 461 16.58 18.75 -6.74
N GLY A 462 17.27 17.96 -7.57
CA GLY A 462 17.46 18.22 -9.00
C GLY A 462 16.13 18.30 -9.75
N MET A 463 15.17 17.44 -9.43
CA MET A 463 13.83 17.45 -10.03
C MET A 463 13.01 18.68 -9.62
N LEU A 464 13.13 19.16 -8.37
CA LEU A 464 12.52 20.42 -7.94
C LEU A 464 13.17 21.65 -8.61
N VAL A 465 14.50 21.63 -8.83
CA VAL A 465 15.20 22.66 -9.61
C VAL A 465 14.73 22.65 -11.07
N LEU A 466 14.59 21.47 -11.67
CA LEU A 466 14.06 21.32 -13.03
C LEU A 466 12.63 21.87 -13.13
N ALA A 467 11.76 21.55 -12.16
CA ALA A 467 10.41 22.12 -12.07
C ALA A 467 10.43 23.64 -11.94
N LEU A 468 11.35 24.20 -11.15
CA LEU A 468 11.54 25.65 -11.02
C LEU A 468 11.92 26.29 -12.37
N LEU A 469 12.89 25.70 -13.09
CA LEU A 469 13.36 26.20 -14.38
C LEU A 469 12.27 26.12 -15.46
N LEU A 470 11.54 25.00 -15.50
CA LEU A 470 10.52 24.70 -16.51
C LEU A 470 9.09 25.12 -16.12
N ARG A 471 8.88 25.81 -14.99
CA ARG A 471 7.54 26.22 -14.50
C ARG A 471 6.69 27.00 -15.51
N ARG A 472 7.31 27.65 -16.51
CA ARG A 472 6.64 28.40 -17.58
C ARG A 472 6.30 27.54 -18.80
N HIS A 473 6.82 26.33 -18.87
CA HIS A 473 6.69 25.38 -19.98
C HIS A 473 6.04 24.07 -19.49
N PRO A 474 4.77 24.10 -19.03
CA PRO A 474 4.12 22.95 -18.41
C PRO A 474 4.10 21.70 -19.30
N ARG A 475 4.02 21.85 -20.64
CA ARG A 475 4.06 20.73 -21.57
C ARG A 475 5.39 19.97 -21.54
N VAL A 476 6.50 20.71 -21.52
CA VAL A 476 7.85 20.13 -21.44
C VAL A 476 8.03 19.45 -20.09
N LEU A 477 7.66 20.14 -19.00
CA LEU A 477 7.75 19.58 -17.65
C LEU A 477 6.91 18.30 -17.51
N THR A 478 5.66 18.28 -17.98
CA THR A 478 4.80 17.08 -17.95
C THR A 478 5.39 15.94 -18.76
N THR A 479 5.97 16.23 -19.94
CA THR A 479 6.64 15.19 -20.75
C THR A 479 7.82 14.58 -20.01
N LEU A 480 8.67 15.42 -19.41
CA LEU A 480 9.82 14.95 -18.63
C LEU A 480 9.37 14.15 -17.40
N LEU A 481 8.32 14.59 -16.70
CA LEU A 481 7.78 13.86 -15.56
C LEU A 481 7.16 12.50 -15.95
N LEU A 482 6.53 12.39 -17.13
CA LEU A 482 6.07 11.10 -17.66
C LEU A 482 7.24 10.16 -17.94
N ILE A 483 8.32 10.66 -18.53
CA ILE A 483 9.55 9.89 -18.75
C ILE A 483 10.17 9.49 -17.41
N THR A 484 10.25 10.41 -16.44
CA THR A 484 10.77 10.11 -15.10
C THR A 484 9.93 9.05 -14.39
N ALA A 485 8.60 9.18 -14.40
CA ALA A 485 7.71 8.19 -13.79
C ALA A 485 7.87 6.81 -14.45
N PHE A 486 7.96 6.76 -15.78
CA PHE A 486 8.24 5.52 -16.51
C PHE A 486 9.57 4.89 -16.09
N VAL A 487 10.67 5.65 -16.13
CA VAL A 487 12.01 5.14 -15.78
C VAL A 487 12.03 4.67 -14.32
N LEU A 488 11.55 5.49 -13.38
CA LEU A 488 11.51 5.11 -11.97
C LEU A 488 10.66 3.85 -11.75
N SER A 489 9.51 3.71 -12.40
CA SER A 489 8.64 2.54 -12.20
C SER A 489 9.19 1.28 -12.84
N ILE A 490 9.86 1.36 -13.98
CA ILE A 490 10.53 0.21 -14.60
C ILE A 490 11.75 -0.22 -13.78
N GLU A 491 12.56 0.72 -13.29
CA GLU A 491 13.70 0.38 -12.40
C GLU A 491 13.23 -0.11 -11.02
N ALA A 492 12.02 0.25 -10.61
CA ALA A 492 11.41 -0.23 -9.38
C ALA A 492 10.70 -1.58 -9.53
N ASP A 493 10.52 -2.08 -10.76
CA ASP A 493 9.92 -3.39 -11.03
C ASP A 493 10.80 -4.47 -10.38
N PRO A 494 10.35 -5.08 -9.28
CA PRO A 494 11.20 -6.00 -8.55
C PRO A 494 11.39 -7.33 -9.28
N SER A 495 10.77 -7.57 -10.45
CA SER A 495 10.80 -8.81 -11.27
C SER A 495 11.12 -10.04 -10.42
N GLN A 496 10.16 -10.48 -9.62
CA GLN A 496 10.35 -11.54 -8.62
C GLN A 496 9.28 -12.60 -8.75
N LYS A 497 9.37 -13.36 -9.85
CA LYS A 497 8.58 -14.59 -10.04
C LYS A 497 8.76 -15.48 -8.80
N ARG A 498 7.65 -15.94 -8.24
CA ARG A 498 7.62 -16.92 -7.14
C ARG A 498 6.85 -18.12 -7.59
N ASP A 499 7.35 -19.31 -7.28
CA ASP A 499 6.61 -20.51 -7.60
C ASP A 499 5.55 -20.75 -6.51
N ALA A 500 4.33 -21.01 -6.97
CA ALA A 500 3.30 -21.66 -6.17
C ALA A 500 3.81 -23.03 -5.65
N PRO A 501 3.16 -23.64 -4.63
CA PRO A 501 3.48 -24.97 -4.09
C PRO A 501 3.37 -26.15 -5.07
N ARG A 502 3.51 -25.94 -6.38
CA ARG A 502 3.25 -26.91 -7.44
C ARG A 502 3.92 -28.26 -7.22
N ARG A 503 5.05 -28.32 -6.51
CA ARG A 503 5.68 -29.61 -6.15
C ARG A 503 4.84 -30.40 -5.15
N MET A 504 4.37 -29.73 -4.09
CA MET A 504 3.52 -30.31 -3.05
C MET A 504 2.12 -30.61 -3.61
N GLU A 505 1.49 -29.68 -4.33
CA GLU A 505 0.19 -29.90 -4.99
C GLU A 505 0.24 -31.12 -5.92
N ARG A 506 1.24 -31.19 -6.81
CA ARG A 506 1.40 -32.36 -7.70
C ARG A 506 1.73 -33.65 -6.96
N ALA A 507 2.37 -33.58 -5.80
CA ALA A 507 2.65 -34.76 -4.99
C ALA A 507 1.35 -35.32 -4.40
N ILE A 508 0.49 -34.43 -3.90
CA ILE A 508 -0.85 -34.76 -3.40
C ILE A 508 -1.72 -35.30 -4.54
N GLU A 509 -1.80 -34.62 -5.69
CA GLU A 509 -2.57 -35.09 -6.86
C GLU A 509 -2.11 -36.48 -7.34
N ARG A 510 -0.81 -36.77 -7.28
CA ARG A 510 -0.28 -38.10 -7.62
C ARG A 510 -0.62 -39.15 -6.58
N ALA A 511 -0.62 -38.78 -5.30
CA ALA A 511 -1.04 -39.65 -4.22
C ALA A 511 -2.53 -40.00 -4.38
N GLU A 512 -3.39 -39.00 -4.57
CA GLU A 512 -4.83 -39.16 -4.85
C GLU A 512 -5.07 -40.07 -6.07
N ALA A 513 -4.30 -39.86 -7.15
CA ALA A 513 -4.41 -40.70 -8.34
C ALA A 513 -3.93 -42.14 -8.15
N ALA A 514 -2.96 -42.37 -7.26
CA ALA A 514 -2.42 -43.70 -6.97
C ALA A 514 -3.34 -44.51 -6.05
N THR A 515 -3.97 -43.84 -5.08
CA THR A 515 -4.75 -44.47 -4.01
C THR A 515 -6.26 -44.48 -4.31
N GLY A 516 -6.70 -43.61 -5.22
CA GLY A 516 -8.12 -43.42 -5.55
C GLY A 516 -8.91 -42.66 -4.48
N VAL A 517 -8.22 -42.06 -3.49
CA VAL A 517 -8.81 -41.16 -2.49
C VAL A 517 -8.90 -39.77 -3.09
N GLU A 518 -10.10 -39.21 -3.21
CA GLU A 518 -10.31 -37.81 -3.60
C GLU A 518 -10.17 -36.92 -2.36
N GLU A 519 -9.50 -35.77 -2.49
CA GLU A 519 -9.34 -34.75 -1.44
C GLU A 519 -8.74 -35.30 -0.13
N ILE A 520 -7.50 -35.78 -0.20
CA ILE A 520 -6.81 -36.29 0.99
C ILE A 520 -6.66 -35.18 2.05
N ASP A 521 -7.08 -35.47 3.29
CA ASP A 521 -6.90 -34.61 4.45
C ASP A 521 -5.42 -34.42 4.79
N ILE A 522 -5.05 -33.20 5.21
CA ILE A 522 -3.65 -32.85 5.50
C ILE A 522 -3.56 -32.09 6.82
N ASP A 523 -2.70 -32.57 7.71
CA ASP A 523 -2.33 -31.83 8.91
C ASP A 523 -1.10 -30.96 8.67
N MET A 524 -1.10 -29.78 9.27
CA MET A 524 0.10 -28.99 9.45
C MET A 524 0.66 -29.20 10.86
N ASP A 525 1.92 -29.63 10.95
CA ASP A 525 2.66 -29.67 12.22
C ASP A 525 3.02 -28.25 12.68
N TYR A 526 2.19 -27.70 13.56
CA TYR A 526 2.37 -26.38 14.15
C TYR A 526 3.54 -26.32 15.16
N SER A 527 4.02 -27.47 15.60
CA SER A 527 5.19 -27.59 16.49
C SER A 527 6.51 -27.38 15.74
N CYS A 528 6.50 -27.55 14.41
CA CYS A 528 7.66 -27.30 13.56
C CYS A 528 8.18 -25.86 13.73
N ARG A 529 9.48 -25.76 14.04
CA ARG A 529 10.21 -24.49 14.19
C ARG A 529 11.29 -24.41 13.13
N GLY A 530 10.87 -24.24 11.88
CA GLY A 530 11.78 -23.86 10.81
C GLY A 530 12.51 -22.53 11.12
N PRO A 531 13.57 -22.20 10.37
CA PRO A 531 14.27 -20.91 10.55
C PRO A 531 13.31 -19.73 10.36
N ALA A 532 13.42 -18.69 11.19
CA ALA A 532 12.58 -17.48 11.19
C ALA A 532 11.06 -17.75 11.31
N LEU A 533 10.21 -16.72 11.10
CA LEU A 533 8.74 -16.74 11.27
C LEU A 533 7.97 -17.68 10.30
N THR A 534 8.64 -18.70 9.76
CA THR A 534 8.18 -19.61 8.72
C THR A 534 6.89 -20.31 9.07
N ARG A 535 6.68 -20.78 10.31
CA ARG A 535 5.42 -21.47 10.66
C ARG A 535 4.17 -20.63 10.43
N TYR A 536 4.21 -19.34 10.76
CA TYR A 536 3.07 -18.45 10.60
C TYR A 536 2.82 -18.15 9.11
N GLN A 537 3.89 -18.02 8.34
CA GLN A 537 3.82 -17.83 6.89
C GLN A 537 3.23 -19.08 6.22
N VAL A 538 3.73 -20.26 6.59
CA VAL A 538 3.32 -21.54 6.04
C VAL A 538 1.88 -21.85 6.38
N MET A 539 1.43 -21.56 7.60
CA MET A 539 0.02 -21.73 7.95
C MET A 539 -0.89 -20.93 7.04
N ASN A 540 -0.63 -19.64 6.85
CA ASN A 540 -1.45 -18.84 5.92
C ASN A 540 -1.33 -19.39 4.50
N TRP A 541 -0.12 -19.74 4.07
CA TRP A 541 0.15 -20.20 2.71
C TRP A 541 -0.53 -21.53 2.38
N LEU A 542 -0.45 -22.52 3.26
CA LEU A 542 -1.11 -23.83 3.10
C LEU A 542 -2.63 -23.68 3.04
N GLY A 543 -3.23 -22.92 3.96
CA GLY A 543 -4.68 -22.71 3.98
C GLY A 543 -5.21 -22.09 2.68
N PHE A 544 -4.39 -21.30 1.99
CA PHE A 544 -4.72 -20.76 0.67
C PHE A 544 -4.51 -21.73 -0.47
N TRP A 545 -3.32 -22.27 -0.61
CA TRP A 545 -2.98 -23.06 -1.79
C TRP A 545 -3.60 -24.45 -1.80
N MET A 546 -3.87 -25.03 -0.63
CA MET A 546 -4.46 -26.36 -0.56
C MET A 546 -5.97 -26.35 -0.77
N SER A 547 -6.60 -25.17 -0.91
CA SER A 547 -8.02 -25.04 -1.25
C SER A 547 -8.39 -25.90 -2.47
N PRO A 548 -9.51 -26.64 -2.45
CA PRO A 548 -10.55 -26.61 -1.42
C PRO A 548 -10.29 -27.51 -0.19
N ARG A 549 -9.16 -28.23 -0.12
CA ARG A 549 -8.88 -29.19 0.96
C ARG A 549 -8.90 -28.55 2.34
N ASP A 550 -9.32 -29.36 3.31
CA ASP A 550 -9.29 -29.01 4.73
C ASP A 550 -7.88 -29.27 5.27
N ILE A 551 -7.34 -28.26 5.96
CA ILE A 551 -6.03 -28.32 6.60
C ILE A 551 -6.23 -28.14 8.10
N ASP A 552 -5.85 -29.14 8.87
CA ASP A 552 -5.93 -29.11 10.31
C ASP A 552 -4.59 -28.75 10.95
N LEU A 553 -4.62 -28.21 12.17
CA LEU A 553 -3.43 -27.85 12.93
C LEU A 553 -3.15 -28.90 13.99
N ALA A 554 -2.09 -29.67 13.79
CA ALA A 554 -1.55 -30.56 14.81
C ALA A 554 -0.48 -29.83 15.65
N ASP A 555 -0.52 -29.98 16.97
CA ASP A 555 0.50 -29.48 17.91
C ASP A 555 0.76 -30.58 18.95
N PRO A 556 1.47 -31.67 18.57
CA PRO A 556 1.66 -32.83 19.44
C PRO A 556 2.25 -32.48 20.82
N PRO A 557 3.20 -31.52 20.95
CA PRO A 557 3.66 -31.06 22.28
C PRO A 557 2.58 -30.47 23.18
N ARG A 558 1.42 -30.08 22.63
CA ARG A 558 0.24 -29.62 23.36
C ARG A 558 -0.88 -30.66 23.44
N GLY A 559 -0.65 -31.87 22.95
CA GLY A 559 -1.61 -32.96 22.94
C GLY A 559 -2.69 -32.83 21.87
N ILE A 560 -2.39 -32.14 20.76
CA ILE A 560 -3.18 -32.16 19.54
C ILE A 560 -2.42 -33.05 18.56
N ASP A 561 -2.85 -34.30 18.45
CA ASP A 561 -2.20 -35.31 17.62
C ASP A 561 -2.48 -35.07 16.12
N PHE A 562 -1.82 -35.83 15.26
CA PHE A 562 -2.12 -35.86 13.83
C PHE A 562 -3.35 -36.74 13.61
N ASP A 563 -4.36 -36.22 12.92
CA ASP A 563 -5.61 -36.90 12.60
C ASP A 563 -5.62 -37.40 11.14
N SER A 564 -4.67 -36.93 10.31
CA SER A 564 -4.47 -37.31 8.91
C SER A 564 -3.18 -38.08 8.69
N GLU A 565 -3.15 -38.92 7.64
CA GLU A 565 -1.93 -39.65 7.25
C GLU A 565 -0.91 -38.73 6.58
N PHE A 566 -1.34 -37.62 5.96
CA PHE A 566 -0.45 -36.64 5.34
C PHE A 566 -0.15 -35.47 6.26
N VAL A 567 1.13 -35.22 6.49
CA VAL A 567 1.58 -34.15 7.40
C VAL A 567 2.52 -33.21 6.67
N VAL A 568 2.24 -31.91 6.72
CA VAL A 568 3.19 -30.87 6.34
C VAL A 568 3.97 -30.42 7.59
N SER A 569 5.25 -30.79 7.64
CA SER A 569 6.17 -30.44 8.74
C SER A 569 7.50 -29.93 8.22
N CYS A 570 8.45 -29.66 9.12
CA CYS A 570 9.82 -29.25 8.80
C CYS A 570 10.45 -30.19 7.77
N GLY A 571 11.30 -29.67 6.88
CA GLY A 571 12.02 -30.48 5.90
C GLY A 571 12.99 -31.48 6.54
N ASP A 572 13.47 -31.18 7.74
CA ASP A 572 14.30 -32.04 8.58
C ASP A 572 13.53 -32.62 9.77
N TRP A 573 12.21 -32.82 9.64
CA TRP A 573 11.28 -33.16 10.72
C TRP A 573 11.87 -34.17 11.72
N PRO A 574 12.32 -33.71 12.91
CA PRO A 574 13.10 -34.56 13.81
C PRO A 574 12.31 -35.74 14.37
N ALA A 575 10.99 -35.59 14.44
CA ALA A 575 10.09 -36.63 14.92
C ALA A 575 9.69 -37.63 13.82
N ALA A 576 10.04 -37.41 12.55
CA ALA A 576 9.69 -38.32 11.46
C ALA A 576 10.14 -39.77 11.71
N PRO A 577 11.39 -40.06 12.15
CA PRO A 577 11.83 -41.44 12.41
C PRO A 577 11.07 -42.11 13.56
N GLU A 578 10.72 -41.35 14.60
CA GLU A 578 9.97 -41.87 15.75
C GLU A 578 8.52 -42.18 15.39
N ASN A 579 7.95 -41.37 14.49
CA ASN A 579 6.60 -41.57 13.96
C ASN A 579 6.56 -42.53 12.75
N GLY A 580 7.71 -43.03 12.27
CA GLY A 580 7.78 -43.83 11.03
C GLY A 580 7.37 -43.07 9.77
N ALA A 581 7.36 -41.74 9.81
CA ALA A 581 6.95 -40.92 8.69
C ALA A 581 7.99 -40.97 7.55
N ARG A 582 7.51 -41.04 6.30
CA ARG A 582 8.36 -40.99 5.11
C ARG A 582 8.04 -39.74 4.30
N GLN A 583 9.08 -39.14 3.71
CA GLN A 583 8.91 -37.92 2.92
C GLN A 583 8.31 -38.26 1.55
N VAL A 584 7.30 -37.51 1.14
CA VAL A 584 6.67 -37.63 -0.18
C VAL A 584 7.23 -36.58 -1.13
N ALA A 585 7.33 -35.33 -0.67
CA ALA A 585 7.89 -34.24 -1.45
C ALA A 585 8.50 -33.15 -0.56
N ASP A 586 9.61 -32.57 -0.99
CA ASP A 586 10.05 -31.27 -0.49
C ASP A 586 9.14 -30.18 -1.05
N SER A 587 8.67 -29.26 -0.20
CA SER A 587 7.91 -28.11 -0.68
C SER A 587 8.77 -27.18 -1.53
N GLY A 588 10.10 -27.17 -1.31
CA GLY A 588 11.03 -26.20 -1.88
C GLY A 588 10.86 -24.79 -1.30
N PHE A 589 9.97 -24.59 -0.33
CA PHE A 589 9.61 -23.30 0.25
C PHE A 589 9.55 -23.36 1.78
N TYR A 590 10.02 -22.30 2.43
CA TYR A 590 9.96 -22.13 3.89
C TYR A 590 10.58 -23.27 4.75
N SER A 591 11.33 -24.19 4.14
CA SER A 591 11.91 -25.37 4.81
C SER A 591 10.86 -26.37 5.33
N TYR A 592 9.73 -26.53 4.64
CA TYR A 592 8.72 -27.55 4.95
C TYR A 592 8.72 -28.66 3.91
N ALA A 593 8.22 -29.83 4.26
CA ALA A 593 8.02 -30.96 3.37
C ALA A 593 6.68 -31.63 3.66
N LEU A 594 6.19 -32.33 2.64
CA LEU A 594 5.05 -33.23 2.75
C LEU A 594 5.56 -34.61 3.17
N TRP A 595 5.00 -35.11 4.27
CA TRP A 595 5.30 -36.40 4.86
C TRP A 595 4.04 -37.26 4.86
N VAL A 596 4.21 -38.57 4.87
CA VAL A 596 3.13 -39.53 5.11
C VAL A 596 3.47 -40.38 6.33
N LEU A 597 2.55 -40.49 7.28
CA LEU A 597 2.64 -41.33 8.47
C LEU A 597 2.46 -42.82 8.11
N PRO A 598 2.92 -43.77 8.95
CA PRO A 598 2.75 -45.20 8.69
C PRO A 598 1.27 -45.61 8.56
N GLY A 599 0.97 -46.39 7.54
CA GLY A 599 -0.38 -46.87 7.25
C GLY A 599 -0.45 -47.47 5.85
N ASP A 600 -1.65 -47.91 5.47
CA ASP A 600 -1.91 -48.48 4.13
C ASP A 600 -1.54 -47.47 3.03
N LEU A 601 -1.78 -46.17 3.27
CA LEU A 601 -1.43 -45.10 2.34
C LEU A 601 0.08 -44.97 2.11
N GLN A 602 0.90 -45.09 3.15
CA GLN A 602 2.35 -45.06 3.01
C GLN A 602 2.86 -46.24 2.18
N ASP A 603 2.29 -47.44 2.39
CA ASP A 603 2.65 -48.65 1.64
C ASP A 603 2.26 -48.52 0.16
N GLU A 604 1.06 -48.03 -0.13
CA GLU A 604 0.59 -47.76 -1.51
C GLU A 604 1.48 -46.73 -2.23
N LEU A 605 1.91 -45.67 -1.53
CA LEU A 605 2.82 -44.66 -2.09
C LEU A 605 4.23 -45.22 -2.34
N ASP A 606 4.70 -46.15 -1.50
CA ASP A 606 5.99 -46.82 -1.70
C ASP A 606 5.93 -47.76 -2.91
N GLU A 607 4.85 -48.55 -3.04
CA GLU A 607 4.61 -49.40 -4.21
C GLU A 607 4.51 -48.59 -5.51
N ALA A 608 3.93 -47.39 -5.44
CA ALA A 608 3.86 -46.44 -6.55
C ALA A 608 5.18 -45.71 -6.83
N GLY A 609 6.21 -45.86 -5.99
CA GLY A 609 7.50 -45.18 -6.12
C GLY A 609 7.41 -43.66 -5.93
N LEU A 610 6.49 -43.19 -5.08
CA LEU A 610 6.24 -41.78 -4.81
C LEU A 610 6.95 -41.25 -3.56
N LEU A 611 7.58 -42.11 -2.77
CA LEU A 611 8.34 -41.73 -1.57
C LEU A 611 9.79 -41.37 -1.93
N VAL A 612 10.34 -40.39 -1.22
CA VAL A 612 11.76 -40.04 -1.30
C VAL A 612 12.57 -41.10 -0.54
N GLU A 613 13.64 -41.59 -1.18
CA GLU A 613 14.56 -42.59 -0.60
C GLU A 613 15.34 -42.11 0.63
#